data_AF-A0A8J8EVD5-F1
#
_entry.id   AF-A0A8J8EVD5-F1
#
_cell.length_a   1.000
_cell.length_b   1.000
_cell.length_c   1.000
_cell.angle_alpha   90.00
_cell.angle_beta   90.00
_cell.angle_gamma   90.00
#
_symmetry.space_group_name_H-M   'P 1'
#
loop_
_entity.id
_entity.type
_entity.pdbx_description
1 polymer ?
#
loop_
_entity_poly.entity_id
_entity_poly.type
_entity_poly.pdbx_seq_one_letter_code
_entity_poly.pdbx_strand_id
1 'polypeptide(L)' 'MRGNPEIFRRRVERFQKLLRENEIDGAVIRTLSSFIYFTGTKWLRPSLFIPAEGEPLVYV' A
#
# COMPACT_ATOMS: atom_id res chain seq x y z
N MET A 1 10.95 1.19 9.29
CA MET A 1 10.98 1.28 7.82
C MET A 1 12.41 1.03 7.34
N ARG A 2 12.62 0.05 6.46
CA ARG A 2 13.92 -0.16 5.81
C ARG A 2 13.82 0.33 4.36
N GLY A 3 14.73 1.20 3.93
CA GLY A 3 14.83 1.66 2.54
C GLY A 3 14.43 3.12 2.32
N ASN A 4 14.64 3.60 1.09
CA ASN A 4 14.35 4.98 0.69
C ASN A 4 12.83 5.21 0.61
N PRO A 5 12.26 6.19 1.34
CA PRO A 5 10.82 6.51 1.33
C PRO A 5 10.23 6.72 -0.06
N GLU A 6 11.02 7.27 -0.99
CA GLU A 6 10.60 7.54 -2.36
C GLU A 6 10.26 6.26 -3.14
N ILE A 7 10.92 5.14 -2.84
CA ILE A 7 10.62 3.85 -3.47
C ILE A 7 9.21 3.38 -3.10
N PHE A 8 8.81 3.57 -1.85
CA PHE A 8 7.50 3.14 -1.35
C PHE A 8 6.38 4.03 -1.89
N ARG A 9 6.62 5.35 -1.94
CA ARG A 9 5.70 6.30 -2.57
C ARG A 9 5.40 5.91 -4.02
N ARG A 10 6.44 5.65 -4.84
CA ARG A 10 6.27 5.22 -6.24
C ARG A 10 5.51 3.90 -6.39
N ARG A 11 5.67 2.97 -5.45
CA ARG A 11 4.90 1.70 -5.45
C ARG A 11 3.42 1.94 -5.20
N VAL A 12 3.10 2.81 -4.24
CA VAL A 12 1.72 3.21 -3.93
C VAL A 12 1.12 3.92 -5.16
N GLU A 13 1.79 4.93 -5.71
CA GLU A 13 1.30 5.68 -6.88
C GLU A 13 1.03 4.78 -8.09
N ARG A 14 1.94 3.84 -8.37
CA ARG A 14 1.75 2.86 -9.44
C ARG A 14 0.55 1.96 -9.18
N PHE A 15 0.38 1.49 -7.96
CA PHE A 15 -0.76 0.65 -7.59
C PHE A 15 -2.08 1.41 -7.67
N GLN A 16 -2.10 2.67 -7.22
CA GLN A 16 -3.24 3.57 -7.36
C GLN A 16 -3.62 3.82 -8.83
N LYS A 17 -2.65 3.95 -9.73
CA LYS A 17 -2.91 4.01 -11.18
C LYS A 17 -3.63 2.76 -11.67
N LEU A 18 -3.17 1.57 -11.28
CA LEU A 18 -3.82 0.31 -11.64
C LEU A 18 -5.23 0.20 -11.06
N LEU A 19 -5.45 0.66 -9.82
CA LEU A 19 -6.78 0.68 -9.21
C LEU A 19 -7.76 1.53 -10.05
N ARG A 20 -7.36 2.76 -10.42
CA ARG A 20 -8.17 3.65 -11.27
C ARG A 20 -8.43 3.07 -12.66
N GLU A 21 -7.42 2.46 -13.29
CA GLU A 21 -7.54 1.81 -14.61
C GLU A 21 -8.51 0.62 -14.62
N ASN A 22 -8.79 0.03 -13.46
CA ASN A 22 -9.68 -1.12 -13.31
C ASN A 22 -11.00 -0.76 -12.59
N GLU A 23 -11.31 0.53 -12.42
CA GLU A 23 -12.52 0.99 -11.74
C GLU A 23 -12.65 0.44 -10.30
N ILE A 24 -11.52 0.31 -9.60
CA ILE A 24 -11.45 -0.15 -8.20
C ILE A 24 -11.17 1.04 -7.29
N ASP A 25 -12.05 1.31 -6.31
CA ASP A 25 -11.92 2.46 -5.39
C ASP A 25 -10.80 2.32 -4.35
N GLY A 26 -10.35 1.09 -4.08
CA GLY A 26 -9.28 0.83 -3.11
C GLY A 26 -9.06 -0.66 -2.86
N ALA A 27 -7.96 -0.98 -2.19
CA ALA A 27 -7.62 -2.35 -1.82
C ALA A 27 -7.18 -2.46 -0.37
N VAL A 28 -7.61 -3.54 0.29
CA VAL A 28 -7.15 -3.91 1.64
C VAL A 28 -6.09 -5.00 1.53
N ILE A 29 -4.87 -4.66 1.88
CA ILE A 29 -3.71 -5.55 1.86
C ILE A 29 -3.59 -6.25 3.22
N ARG A 30 -3.80 -7.57 3.22
CA ARG A 30 -3.75 -8.43 4.43
C ARG A 30 -2.51 -9.31 4.49
N THR A 31 -1.86 -9.54 3.35
CA THR A 31 -0.69 -10.42 3.25
C THR A 31 0.57 -9.67 3.72
N LEU A 32 1.33 -10.27 4.64
CA LEU A 32 2.53 -9.67 5.23
C LEU A 32 3.58 -9.26 4.19
N SER A 33 3.81 -10.08 3.16
CA SER A 33 4.77 -9.78 2.09
C SER A 33 4.40 -8.50 1.33
N SER A 34 3.13 -8.37 0.96
CA SER A 34 2.61 -7.16 0.28
C SER A 34 2.62 -5.95 1.21
N PHE A 35 2.30 -6.11 2.49
CA PHE A 35 2.43 -5.03 3.48
C PHE A 35 3.87 -4.52 3.54
N ILE A 36 4.85 -5.42 3.64
CA ILE A 36 6.27 -5.06 3.63
C ILE A 36 6.67 -4.41 2.30
N TYR A 37 6.14 -4.87 1.17
CA TYR A 37 6.40 -4.28 -0.14
C TYR A 37 5.97 -2.82 -0.21
N PHE A 38 4.79 -2.47 0.30
CA PHE A 38 4.28 -1.10 0.25
C PHE A 38 4.84 -0.19 1.34
N THR A 39 5.23 -0.73 2.50
CA THR A 39 5.58 0.10 3.69
C THR A 39 7.03 0.00 4.12
N GLY A 40 7.78 -0.99 3.63
CA GLY A 40 9.13 -1.31 4.10
C GLY A 40 9.18 -1.74 5.56
N THR A 41 8.03 -2.09 6.16
CA THR A 41 7.88 -2.36 7.59
C THR A 41 7.37 -3.78 7.79
N LYS A 42 8.12 -4.58 8.57
CA LYS A 42 7.68 -5.91 9.00
C LYS A 42 6.84 -5.74 10.27
N TRP A 43 5.53 -5.82 10.11
CA TRP A 43 4.56 -5.74 11.21
C TRP A 43 3.57 -6.89 11.05
N LEU A 44 3.44 -7.73 12.09
CA LEU A 44 2.54 -8.87 12.08
C LEU A 44 1.10 -8.44 12.40
N ARG A 45 0.15 -8.88 11.56
CA ARG A 45 -1.30 -8.67 11.67
C ARG A 45 -1.88 -7.25 11.44
N PRO A 46 -1.19 -6.24 10.87
CA PRO A 46 -1.89 -5.04 10.41
C PRO A 46 -2.61 -5.29 9.08
N SER A 47 -3.57 -4.43 8.77
CA SER A 47 -4.15 -4.32 7.43
C SER A 47 -3.80 -2.96 6.84
N LEU A 48 -3.34 -2.90 5.60
CA LEU A 48 -3.10 -1.64 4.89
C LEU A 48 -4.21 -1.40 3.88
N PHE A 49 -4.91 -0.29 3.99
CA PHE A 49 -5.82 0.18 2.95
C PHE A 49 -5.10 1.17 2.05
N ILE A 50 -5.13 0.92 0.74
CA ILE A 50 -4.64 1.84 -0.28
C ILE A 50 -5.86 2.26 -1.11
N PRO A 51 -6.37 3.49 -0.97
CA PRO A 51 -7.43 4.00 -1.84
C PRO A 51 -6.88 4.28 -3.24
N ALA A 52 -7.75 4.32 -4.25
CA ALA A 52 -7.38 4.70 -5.61
C ALA A 52 -6.82 6.13 -5.69
N GLU A 53 -7.21 7.01 -4.77
CA GLU A 53 -6.73 8.38 -4.63
C GLU A 53 -6.58 8.75 -3.15
N GLY A 54 -5.55 9.55 -2.84
CA GLY A 54 -5.25 9.98 -1.46
C GLY A 54 -4.25 9.08 -0.73
N GLU A 55 -4.18 9.25 0.59
CA GLU A 55 -3.16 8.63 1.44
C GLU A 55 -3.56 7.22 1.91
N PRO A 56 -2.63 6.25 1.92
CA PRO A 56 -2.86 4.94 2.51
C PRO A 56 -3.10 5.00 4.03
N LEU A 57 -3.92 4.09 4.55
CA LEU A 57 -4.26 3.98 5.96
C LEU A 57 -3.89 2.61 6.52
N VAL A 58 -3.30 2.57 7.72
CA VAL A 58 -3.01 1.32 8.43
C VAL A 58 -4.06 1.11 9.51
N TYR A 59 -4.65 -0.08 9.53
CA TYR A 59 -5.56 -0.56 10.58
C TYR A 59 -4.84 -1.60 11.45
N VAL A 60 -5.02 -1.50 12.77
CA VAL A 60 -4.41 -2.34 13.81
C VAL A 60 -5.44 -3.04 14.67
#